data_AF-A0A0W0Z9G1-F1
#
_entry.id   AF-A0A0W0Z9G1-F1
#
_cell.length_a   1.000
_cell.length_b   1.000
_cell.length_c   1.000
_cell.angle_alpha   90.00
_cell.angle_beta   90.00
_cell.angle_gamma   90.00
#
_symmetry.space_group_name_H-M   'P 1'
#
loop_
_entity.id
_entity.type
_entity.pdbx_description
1 polymer ?
#
loop_
_entity_poly.entity_id
_entity_poly.type
_entity_poly.pdbx_seq_one_letter_code
_entity_poly.pdbx_strand_id
1 'polypeptide(L)' 'MPIINGTRFQKKEKIKAEINNETYEKIMEYCAWANIDDIGFFIEEAAGFVFAKDREWKQFKKTAKKRSEATA' A
#
# COMPACT_ATOMS: atom_id res chain seq x y z
N MET A 1 35.38 -1.63 -2.87
CA MET A 1 34.12 -2.17 -2.32
C MET A 1 33.05 -1.11 -2.55
N PRO A 2 31.96 -1.38 -3.28
CA PRO A 2 30.92 -0.37 -3.43
C PRO A 2 30.11 -0.29 -2.13
N ILE A 3 30.04 0.91 -1.56
CA ILE A 3 29.13 1.23 -0.46
C ILE A 3 27.75 1.36 -1.10
N ILE A 4 26.87 0.39 -0.86
CA ILE A 4 25.48 0.45 -1.30
C ILE A 4 24.75 1.45 -0.39
N ASN A 5 24.92 2.75 -0.63
CA ASN A 5 24.01 3.77 -0.12
C ASN A 5 22.80 3.85 -1.05
N GLY A 6 22.10 2.73 -1.16
CA GLY A 6 20.83 2.64 -1.85
C GLY A 6 19.69 2.82 -0.85
N THR A 7 19.63 3.95 -0.14
CA THR A 7 18.35 4.38 0.44
C THR A 7 17.45 4.68 -0.75
N ARG A 8 16.80 3.64 -1.26
CA ARG A 8 15.88 3.72 -2.38
C ARG A 8 14.70 4.51 -1.85
N PHE A 9 14.81 5.84 -1.90
CA PHE A 9 13.72 6.76 -1.65
C PHE A 9 12.64 6.40 -2.68
N GLN A 10 11.73 5.52 -2.28
CA GLN A 10 10.55 5.23 -3.07
C GLN A 10 9.79 6.54 -3.17
N LYS A 11 9.35 6.88 -4.38
CA LYS A 11 8.56 8.08 -4.61
C LYS A 11 7.28 7.96 -3.79
N LYS A 12 7.20 8.73 -2.70
CA LYS A 12 6.00 8.81 -1.86
C LYS A 12 5.09 9.90 -2.42
N GLU A 13 3.84 9.55 -2.66
CA GLU A 13 2.80 10.50 -3.03
C GLU A 13 2.03 10.93 -1.78
N LYS A 14 1.73 12.23 -1.66
CA LYS A 14 0.86 12.73 -0.59
C LYS A 14 -0.58 12.48 -0.94
N ILE A 15 -1.31 11.78 -0.08
CA ILE A 15 -2.75 11.58 -0.21
C ILE A 15 -3.48 12.49 0.79
N LYS A 16 -4.58 13.10 0.35
CA LYS A 16 -5.56 13.73 1.24
C LYS A 16 -6.78 12.82 1.27
N ALA A 17 -7.08 12.26 2.43
CA ALA A 17 -8.18 11.32 2.61
C ALA A 17 -9.04 11.73 3.80
N GLU A 18 -10.36 11.58 3.65
CA GLU A 18 -11.32 11.68 4.73
C GLU A 18 -11.88 10.29 5.00
N ILE A 19 -11.85 9.87 6.26
CA ILE A 19 -12.36 8.57 6.69
C ILE A 19 -13.29 8.77 7.89
N ASN A 20 -14.14 7.78 8.15
CA ASN A 20 -15.00 7.79 9.33
C ASN A 20 -14.13 7.82 10.60
N ASN A 21 -14.58 8.60 11.60
CA ASN A 21 -13.94 8.71 12.90
C ASN A 21 -13.74 7.36 13.60
N GLU A 22 -14.71 6.44 13.56
CA GLU A 22 -14.58 5.11 14.18
C GLU A 22 -13.44 4.30 13.54
N THR A 23 -13.31 4.38 12.22
CA THR A 23 -12.20 3.73 11.50
C THR A 23 -10.87 4.37 11.85
N TYR A 24 -10.82 5.71 11.94
CA TYR A 24 -9.62 6.43 12.33
C TYR A 24 -9.14 6.03 13.73
N GLU A 25 -10.06 5.94 14.71
CA GLU A 25 -9.72 5.55 16.08
C GLU A 25 -9.14 4.12 16.13
N LYS A 26 -9.73 3.17 15.41
CA LYS A 26 -9.20 1.80 15.30
C LYS A 26 -7.81 1.76 14.68
N ILE A 27 -7.56 2.59 13.66
CA ILE A 27 -6.23 2.70 13.04
C ILE A 27 -5.23 3.23 14.06
N MET A 28 -5.58 4.28 14.81
CA MET A 28 -4.71 4.88 15.81
C MET A 28 -4.41 3.91 16.96
N GLU A 29 -5.41 3.19 17.46
CA GLU A 29 -5.23 2.16 18.50
C GLU A 29 -4.30 1.05 18.03
N TYR A 30 -4.51 0.54 16.80
CA TYR A 30 -3.65 -0.48 16.22
C TYR A 30 -2.21 0.03 16.05
N CYS A 31 -2.04 1.24 15.54
CA CYS A 31 -0.73 1.86 15.37
C CYS A 31 -0.01 2.01 16.72
N ALA A 32 -0.71 2.42 17.78
CA ALA A 32 -0.16 2.51 19.13
C ALA A 32 0.28 1.14 19.67
N TRP A 33 -0.55 0.10 19.52
CA TRP A 33 -0.22 -1.26 19.94
C TRP A 33 0.98 -1.85 19.18
N ALA A 34 1.07 -1.59 17.88
CA ALA A 34 2.13 -2.09 17.00
C ALA A 34 3.39 -1.21 17.00
N ASN A 35 3.40 -0.10 17.76
CA ASN A 35 4.47 0.89 17.77
C ASN A 35 4.79 1.46 16.37
N ILE A 36 3.73 1.82 15.63
CA ILE A 36 3.76 2.46 14.32
C ILE A 36 3.46 3.95 14.48
N ASP A 37 4.43 4.80 14.14
CA ASP A 37 4.28 6.26 14.26
C ASP A 37 3.76 6.94 12.97
N ASP A 38 3.78 6.22 11.84
CA ASP A 38 3.39 6.72 10.52
C ASP A 38 2.13 6.02 10.01
N ILE A 39 1.00 6.73 10.03
CA ILE A 39 -0.27 6.25 9.45
C ILE A 39 -0.11 5.92 7.96
N GLY A 40 0.76 6.65 7.25
CA GLY A 40 1.09 6.36 5.84
C GLY A 40 1.69 4.97 5.68
N PHE A 41 2.58 4.55 6.61
CA PHE A 41 3.13 3.20 6.63
C PHE A 41 2.06 2.14 6.88
N PHE A 42 1.17 2.38 7.85
CA PHE A 42 0.02 1.49 8.09
C PHE A 42 -0.84 1.32 6.83
N ILE A 43 -1.16 2.42 6.14
CA ILE A 43 -1.98 2.38 4.91
C ILE A 43 -1.26 1.62 3.79
N GLU A 44 0.04 1.80 3.63
CA GLU A 44 0.84 1.10 2.62
C GLU A 44 0.86 -0.42 2.85
N GLU A 45 1.10 -0.86 4.09
CA GLU A 45 1.08 -2.27 4.46
C GLU A 45 -0.33 -2.89 4.32
N ALA A 46 -1.37 -2.17 4.76
CA ALA A 46 -2.75 -2.60 4.62
C ALA A 46 -3.15 -2.75 3.14
N ALA A 47 -2.78 -1.78 2.30
CA ALA A 47 -3.00 -1.85 0.86
C ALA A 47 -2.23 -3.02 0.23
N GLY A 48 -0.97 -3.25 0.65
CA GLY A 48 -0.17 -4.40 0.26
C GLY A 48 -0.86 -5.73 0.55
N PHE A 49 -1.43 -5.86 1.76
CA PHE A 49 -2.20 -7.04 2.15
C PHE A 49 -3.45 -7.23 1.27
N VAL A 50 -4.22 -6.17 1.03
CA VAL A 50 -5.39 -6.19 0.14
C VAL A 50 -4.98 -6.66 -1.25
N PHE A 51 -3.95 -6.06 -1.86
CA PHE A 51 -3.48 -6.47 -3.19
C PHE A 51 -3.01 -7.92 -3.23
N ALA A 52 -2.42 -8.41 -2.14
CA ALA A 52 -1.93 -9.76 -2.00
C ALA A 52 -3.01 -10.80 -1.70
N LYS A 53 -4.21 -10.42 -1.25
CA LYS A 53 -5.27 -11.36 -0.85
C LYS A 53 -6.54 -11.24 -1.67
N ASP A 54 -6.84 -10.06 -2.20
CA ASP A 54 -8.01 -9.82 -3.02
C ASP A 54 -7.93 -10.61 -4.35
N ARG A 55 -8.84 -11.56 -4.49
CA ARG A 55 -8.90 -12.46 -5.64
C ARG A 55 -9.39 -11.73 -6.89
N GLU A 56 -10.35 -10.82 -6.75
CA GLU A 56 -10.92 -10.07 -7.86
C GLU A 56 -9.88 -9.09 -8.42
N TRP A 57 -9.17 -8.38 -7.54
CA TRP A 57 -8.04 -7.53 -7.90
C TRP A 57 -6.96 -8.29 -8.67
N LYS A 58 -6.59 -9.48 -8.19
CA LYS A 58 -5.62 -10.34 -8.89
C LYS A 58 -6.12 -10.80 -10.25
N GLN A 59 -7.40 -11.13 -10.37
CA GLN A 59 -8.01 -11.53 -11.64
C GLN A 59 -8.03 -10.36 -12.63
N PHE A 60 -8.43 -9.18 -12.17
CA PHE A 60 -8.39 -7.93 -12.93
C PHE A 60 -6.98 -7.65 -13.47
N LYS A 61 -5.96 -7.70 -12.61
CA LYS A 61 -4.54 -7.54 -13.00
C LYS A 61 -4.09 -8.51 -14.09
N LYS A 62 -4.50 -9.78 -14.02
CA LYS A 62 -4.17 -10.80 -15.04
C LYS A 62 -4.81 -10.48 -16.38
N THR A 63 -6.08 -10.08 -16.40
CA THR A 63 -6.81 -9.75 -17.63
C THR A 63 -6.30 -8.45 -18.25
N ALA A 64 -6.00 -7.43 -17.43
CA ALA A 64 -5.44 -6.17 -17.88
C ALA A 64 -4.06 -6.36 -18.55
N LYS A 65 -3.19 -7.22 -17.97
CA LYS A 65 -1.88 -7.54 -18.54
C LYS A 65 -2.00 -8.23 -19.91
N LYS A 66 -2.92 -9.20 -20.04
CA LYS A 66 -3.19 -9.87 -21.32
C LYS A 66 -3.70 -8.91 -22.40
N ARG A 67 -4.47 -7.89 -22.02
CA ARG A 67 -4.96 -6.86 -22.95
C ARG A 67 -3.83 -5.94 -23.43
N SER A 68 -2.93 -5.52 -22.55
CA SER A 68 -1.77 -4.70 -22.95
C SER A 68 -0.80 -5.45 -23.87
N GLU A 69 -0.65 -6.77 -23.72
CA GLU A 69 0.23 -7.60 -24.56
C GLU A 69 -0.39 -7.94 -25.93
N ALA A 70 -1.71 -7.90 -26.08
CA ALA A 70 -2.40 -8.17 -27.34
C ALA A 70 -2.58 -6.93 -28.24
N THR A 71 -2.19 -5.74 -27.76
CA THR A 71 -2.31 -4.46 -28.50
C THR A 71 -0.96 -3.79 -28.75
N ALA A 72 0.14 -4.49 -28.45
CA ALA A 72 1.52 -4.09 -28.75
C ALA A 72 2.11 -5.04 -29.78
#